data_AF-A0A4C1XRL9-F1
#
_entry.id   AF-A0A4C1XRL9-F1
#
_cell.length_a   1.000
_cell.length_b   1.000
_cell.length_c   1.000
_cell.angle_alpha   90.00
_cell.angle_beta   90.00
_cell.angle_gamma   90.00
#
_symmetry.space_group_name_H-M   'P 1'
#
loop_
_entity.id
_entity.type
_entity.pdbx_description
1 polymer ?
#
loop_
_entity_poly.entity_id
_entity_poly.type
_entity_poly.pdbx_seq_one_letter_code
_entity_poly.pdbx_strand_id
1 'polypeptide(L)'
;MTGDGTLAIVSVYLPSPKKLLLCHLRALLALGDGVILFGDFNSKSPRWDCTITNYNGDKLIQLEDRLEFEIIAPSTSTYYPDIVTNRASTLDIALIKGVALNWNCIETLCCLQPVLLKMGLPDGGSLNPTLKITDWK
;
A
#
# COMPACT_ATOMS: atom_id res chain seq x y z
N MET A 1 31.08 2.01 -6.76
CA MET A 1 30.38 2.92 -5.84
C MET A 1 29.08 2.25 -5.44
N THR A 2 29.12 1.38 -4.42
CA THR A 2 27.91 0.91 -3.75
C THR A 2 27.51 2.00 -2.78
N GLY A 3 26.75 2.98 -3.26
CA GLY A 3 26.07 3.90 -2.37
C GLY A 3 24.98 3.10 -1.66
N ASP A 4 25.00 3.10 -0.33
CA ASP A 4 23.94 2.49 0.46
C ASP A 4 22.63 3.25 0.20
N GLY A 5 21.84 2.75 -0.76
CA GLY A 5 20.56 3.34 -1.12
C GLY A 5 19.59 3.28 0.06
N THR A 6 18.83 4.35 0.28
CA THR A 6 17.89 4.44 1.40
C THR A 6 16.54 3.88 1.00
N LEU A 7 16.03 2.91 1.79
CA LEU A 7 14.65 2.42 1.69
C LEU A 7 13.78 3.12 2.74
N ALA A 8 12.77 3.87 2.29
CA ALA A 8 11.76 4.48 3.15
C ALA A 8 10.49 3.62 3.17
N ILE A 9 10.00 3.29 4.37
CA ILE A 9 8.73 2.59 4.58
C ILE A 9 7.82 3.50 5.38
N VAL A 10 6.66 3.86 4.84
CA VAL A 10 5.77 4.88 5.40
C VAL A 10 4.37 4.32 5.53
N SER A 11 3.82 4.33 6.75
CA SER A 11 2.40 4.07 6.98
C SER A 11 1.58 5.31 6.66
N VAL A 12 0.52 5.16 5.88
CA VAL A 12 -0.36 6.23 5.42
C VAL A 12 -1.78 5.98 5.88
N TYR A 13 -2.41 7.01 6.43
CA TYR A 13 -3.85 7.08 6.63
C TYR A 13 -4.35 8.37 5.97
N LEU A 14 -5.18 8.26 4.94
CA LEU A 14 -5.86 9.38 4.29
C LEU A 14 -7.35 9.37 4.69
N PRO A 15 -7.78 10.21 5.66
CA PRO A 15 -9.16 10.21 6.13
C PRO A 15 -10.15 10.50 5.00
N SER A 16 -11.25 9.75 4.91
CA SER A 16 -12.39 10.15 4.06
C SER A 16 -13.07 11.41 4.59
N PRO A 17 -13.47 12.40 3.76
CA PRO A 17 -13.41 12.44 2.29
C PRO A 17 -12.22 13.25 1.73
N LYS A 18 -11.05 13.26 2.42
CA LYS A 18 -9.89 14.05 1.98
C LYS A 18 -9.38 13.55 0.62
N LYS A 19 -8.99 14.52 -0.22
CA LYS A 19 -8.47 14.28 -1.55
C LYS A 19 -6.95 14.07 -1.50
N LEU A 20 -6.47 13.08 -2.24
CA LEU A 20 -5.06 12.87 -2.47
C LEU A 20 -4.49 14.00 -3.35
N LEU A 21 -3.44 14.67 -2.85
CA LEU A 21 -2.76 15.75 -3.55
C LEU A 21 -1.48 15.25 -4.22
N LEU A 22 -1.26 15.67 -5.47
CA LEU A 22 -0.06 15.32 -6.23
C LEU A 22 1.23 15.74 -5.51
N CYS A 23 1.26 16.93 -4.91
CA CYS A 23 2.43 17.42 -4.20
C CYS A 23 2.79 16.56 -2.98
N HIS A 24 1.80 16.11 -2.21
CA HIS A 24 2.03 15.22 -1.06
C HIS A 24 2.55 13.86 -1.50
N LEU A 25 1.92 13.26 -2.53
CA LEU A 25 2.37 11.97 -3.05
C LEU A 25 3.79 12.06 -3.61
N ARG A 26 4.13 13.13 -4.34
CA ARG A 26 5.50 13.37 -4.82
C ARG A 26 6.51 13.51 -3.69
N ALA A 27 6.16 14.24 -2.63
CA ALA A 27 7.05 14.42 -1.48
C ALA A 27 7.30 13.08 -0.76
N LEU A 28 6.25 12.28 -0.55
CA LEU A 28 6.37 10.96 0.06
C LEU A 28 7.21 10.00 -0.78
N LEU A 29 7.01 9.97 -2.10
CA LEU A 29 7.77 9.14 -3.04
C LEU A 29 9.23 9.62 -3.25
N ALA A 30 9.62 10.76 -2.68
CA ALA A 30 10.98 11.30 -2.75
C ALA A 30 11.76 11.12 -1.43
N LEU A 31 11.22 10.38 -0.47
CA LEU A 31 11.84 10.17 0.85
C LEU A 31 13.09 9.26 0.82
N GLY A 32 13.32 8.52 -0.26
CA GLY A 32 14.46 7.63 -0.41
C GLY A 32 14.65 7.18 -1.85
N ASP A 33 15.69 6.37 -2.08
CA ASP A 33 15.97 5.75 -3.38
C ASP A 33 14.93 4.66 -3.70
N GLY A 34 14.49 3.94 -2.66
CA GLY A 34 13.33 3.06 -2.69
C GLY A 34 12.29 3.54 -1.68
N VAL A 35 11.01 3.53 -2.05
CA VAL A 35 9.91 3.96 -1.18
C VAL A 35 8.78 2.95 -1.22
N ILE A 36 8.26 2.60 -0.05
CA ILE A 36 7.02 1.85 0.13
C ILE A 36 6.08 2.68 1.00
N LEU A 37 4.96 3.11 0.42
CA LEU A 37 3.85 3.72 1.14
C LEU A 37 2.80 2.64 1.34
N PHE A 38 2.28 2.44 2.55
CA PHE A 38 1.27 1.40 2.80
C PHE A 38 0.22 1.87 3.81
N GLY A 39 -1.03 1.45 3.62
CA GLY A 39 -2.13 1.73 4.53
C GLY A 39 -3.37 2.25 3.82
N ASP A 40 -4.31 2.80 4.57
CA ASP A 40 -5.62 3.20 4.09
C ASP A 40 -5.57 4.55 3.35
N PHE A 41 -5.64 4.50 2.02
CA PHE A 41 -5.72 5.67 1.15
C PHE A 41 -7.17 6.16 0.95
N ASN A 42 -8.16 5.48 1.53
CA ASN A 42 -9.58 5.65 1.26
C ASN A 42 -9.87 5.74 -0.25
N SER A 43 -9.11 4.97 -1.05
CA SER A 43 -9.18 4.97 -2.50
C SER A 43 -9.91 3.73 -2.99
N LYS A 44 -10.83 3.90 -3.93
CA LYS A 44 -11.62 2.81 -4.50
C LYS A 44 -11.37 2.71 -5.99
N SER A 45 -11.08 1.51 -6.48
CA SER A 45 -11.00 1.18 -7.89
C SER A 45 -11.24 -0.32 -8.11
N PRO A 46 -11.85 -0.72 -9.25
CA PRO A 46 -11.90 -2.11 -9.68
C PRO A 46 -10.53 -2.79 -9.77
N ARG A 47 -9.42 -2.04 -9.95
CA ARG A 47 -8.06 -2.61 -9.99
C ARG A 47 -7.65 -3.30 -8.69
N TRP A 48 -8.29 -2.96 -7.56
CA TRP A 48 -8.07 -3.60 -6.27
C TRP A 48 -9.40 -4.05 -5.65
N ASP A 49 -10.29 -4.62 -6.48
CA ASP A 49 -11.53 -5.28 -6.05
C ASP A 49 -12.58 -4.38 -5.36
N CYS A 50 -12.57 -3.07 -5.67
CA CYS A 50 -13.71 -2.21 -5.33
C CYS A 50 -14.75 -2.18 -6.46
N THR A 51 -16.03 -2.11 -6.13
CA THR A 51 -17.11 -2.00 -7.13
C THR A 51 -17.20 -0.65 -7.83
N ILE A 52 -16.69 0.38 -7.18
CA ILE A 52 -16.77 1.75 -7.68
C ILE A 52 -15.38 2.34 -7.73
N THR A 53 -15.20 3.29 -8.64
CA THR A 53 -14.03 4.16 -8.64
C THR A 53 -14.37 5.46 -7.92
N ASN A 54 -13.55 5.88 -6.97
CA ASN A 54 -13.65 7.22 -6.37
C ASN A 54 -12.51 8.13 -6.86
N TYR A 55 -12.59 9.42 -6.50
CA TYR A 55 -11.57 10.41 -6.92
C TYR A 55 -10.14 9.98 -6.58
N ASN A 56 -9.90 9.46 -5.37
CA ASN A 56 -8.56 9.05 -4.95
C ASN A 56 -8.06 7.84 -5.75
N GLY A 57 -8.94 6.87 -6.04
CA GLY A 57 -8.56 5.70 -6.84
C GLY A 57 -8.25 6.04 -8.29
N ASP A 58 -9.09 6.84 -8.94
CA ASP A 58 -8.82 7.37 -10.27
C ASP A 58 -7.51 8.19 -10.30
N LYS A 59 -7.29 9.02 -9.27
CA LYS A 59 -6.09 9.84 -9.17
C LYS A 59 -4.81 9.01 -9.05
N LEU A 60 -4.83 7.93 -8.25
CA LEU A 60 -3.67 7.04 -8.11
C LEU A 60 -3.33 6.38 -9.44
N ILE A 61 -4.32 5.88 -10.17
CA ILE A 61 -4.11 5.24 -11.49
C ILE A 61 -3.50 6.22 -12.48
N GLN A 62 -4.00 7.45 -12.54
CA GLN A 62 -3.44 8.48 -13.43
C GLN A 62 -2.01 8.90 -13.08
N LEU A 63 -1.59 8.70 -11.82
CA LEU A 63 -0.28 9.13 -11.34
C LEU A 63 0.76 8.01 -11.33
N GLU A 64 0.34 6.75 -11.46
CA GLU A 64 1.20 5.56 -11.44
C GLU A 64 2.36 5.70 -12.44
N ASP A 65 2.04 5.79 -13.74
CA ASP A 65 3.05 5.96 -14.79
C ASP A 65 3.82 7.28 -14.68
N ARG A 66 3.13 8.35 -14.23
CA ARG A 66 3.72 9.70 -14.18
C ARG A 66 4.75 9.86 -13.07
N LEU A 67 4.60 9.10 -11.99
CA LEU A 67 5.47 9.15 -10.83
C LEU A 67 6.32 7.90 -10.68
N GLU A 68 6.16 6.92 -11.58
CA GLU A 68 6.93 5.68 -11.66
C GLU A 68 6.86 4.88 -10.36
N PHE A 69 5.64 4.69 -9.85
CA PHE A 69 5.36 3.75 -8.76
C PHE A 69 4.45 2.64 -9.24
N GLU A 70 4.38 1.56 -8.47
CA GLU A 70 3.45 0.45 -8.69
C GLU A 70 2.41 0.41 -7.57
N ILE A 71 1.17 0.07 -7.92
CA ILE A 71 0.09 -0.16 -6.94
C ILE A 71 -0.03 -1.66 -6.66
N ILE A 72 0.19 -2.05 -5.41
CA ILE A 72 -0.06 -3.42 -4.94
C ILE A 72 -1.22 -3.40 -3.95
N ALA A 73 -2.16 -4.31 -4.15
CA ALA A 73 -3.31 -4.47 -3.27
C ALA A 73 -3.40 -5.92 -2.77
N PRO A 74 -3.94 -6.14 -1.56
CA PRO A 74 -4.27 -7.48 -1.12
C PRO A 74 -5.38 -8.08 -2.00
N SER A 75 -5.37 -9.40 -2.12
CA SER A 75 -6.38 -10.15 -2.87
C SER A 75 -7.74 -10.28 -2.17
N THR A 76 -7.84 -9.77 -0.94
CA THR A 76 -9.09 -9.77 -0.16
C THR A 76 -9.37 -8.37 0.37
N SER A 77 -10.65 -8.06 0.56
CA SER A 77 -11.09 -6.77 1.07
C SER A 77 -10.51 -6.49 2.46
N THR A 78 -10.16 -5.24 2.71
CA THR A 78 -9.58 -4.77 3.99
C THR A 78 -10.57 -3.99 4.83
N TYR A 79 -11.69 -3.57 4.24
CA TYR A 79 -12.77 -2.87 4.92
C TYR A 79 -14.11 -3.61 4.75
N TYR A 80 -14.72 -3.94 5.89
CA TYR A 80 -16.04 -4.58 5.97
C TYR A 80 -17.00 -3.66 6.72
N PRO A 81 -17.99 -3.05 6.04
CA PRO A 81 -18.93 -2.17 6.69
C PRO A 81 -19.91 -2.94 7.59
N ASP A 82 -20.28 -2.37 8.73
CA ASP A 82 -21.26 -2.97 9.67
C ASP A 82 -22.65 -3.15 9.05
N ILE A 83 -22.99 -2.30 8.09
CA ILE A 83 -24.25 -2.37 7.36
C ILE A 83 -24.12 -3.45 6.28
N VAL A 84 -24.85 -4.56 6.45
CA VAL A 84 -24.81 -5.75 5.59
C VAL A 84 -25.05 -5.45 4.10
N THR A 85 -25.80 -4.39 3.78
CA THR A 85 -26.06 -3.99 2.38
C THR A 85 -24.87 -3.27 1.74
N ASN A 86 -23.95 -2.73 2.53
CA ASN A 86 -22.75 -2.11 2.01
C ASN A 86 -21.74 -3.22 1.65
N ARG A 87 -21.16 -3.13 0.47
CA ARG A 87 -20.17 -4.11 0.02
C ARG A 87 -18.81 -3.82 0.66
N ALA A 88 -18.09 -4.90 0.97
CA ALA A 88 -16.69 -4.82 1.37
C ALA A 88 -15.84 -4.08 0.32
N SER A 89 -14.76 -3.46 0.75
CA SER A 89 -13.85 -2.70 -0.12
C SER A 89 -12.40 -2.94 0.30
N THR A 90 -11.48 -2.86 -0.65
CA THR A 90 -10.04 -2.83 -0.37
C THR A 90 -9.60 -1.37 -0.31
N LEU A 91 -9.29 -0.88 0.88
CA LEU A 91 -8.91 0.53 1.11
C LEU A 91 -7.43 0.67 1.46
N ASP A 92 -6.90 -0.30 2.20
CA ASP A 92 -5.46 -0.48 2.38
C ASP A 92 -4.78 -1.04 1.14
N ILE A 93 -3.83 -0.26 0.63
CA ILE A 93 -3.00 -0.60 -0.54
C ILE A 93 -1.55 -0.18 -0.27
N ALA A 94 -0.63 -0.68 -1.09
CA ALA A 94 0.77 -0.27 -1.09
C ALA A 94 1.14 0.42 -2.41
N LEU A 95 1.91 1.50 -2.32
CA LEU A 95 2.52 2.20 -3.44
C LEU A 95 4.04 2.04 -3.34
N ILE A 96 4.67 1.55 -4.39
CA ILE A 96 6.08 1.18 -4.35
C ILE A 96 6.84 1.88 -5.47
N LYS A 97 7.96 2.52 -5.15
CA LYS A 97 8.82 3.19 -6.14
C LYS A 97 10.28 2.85 -5.90
N GLY A 98 11.02 2.53 -6.95
CA GLY A 98 12.48 2.34 -6.87
C GLY A 98 12.91 1.13 -6.03
N VAL A 99 12.03 0.15 -5.85
CA VAL A 99 12.27 -1.03 -5.03
C VAL A 99 12.28 -2.29 -5.92
N ALA A 100 13.43 -2.94 -6.04
CA ALA A 100 13.55 -4.24 -6.68
C ALA A 100 13.50 -5.35 -5.60
N LEU A 101 12.29 -5.80 -5.26
CA LEU A 101 12.08 -6.93 -4.34
C LEU A 101 11.40 -8.09 -5.06
N ASN A 102 11.70 -9.31 -4.64
CA ASN A 102 11.00 -10.50 -5.09
C ASN A 102 9.78 -10.71 -4.17
N TRP A 103 8.59 -10.39 -4.67
CA TRP A 103 7.35 -10.35 -3.89
C TRP A 103 6.67 -11.71 -3.88
N ASN A 104 6.57 -12.33 -2.70
CA ASN A 104 5.90 -13.63 -2.57
C ASN A 104 4.40 -13.52 -2.22
N CYS A 105 3.97 -12.48 -1.46
CA CYS A 105 2.54 -12.22 -1.18
C CYS A 105 2.32 -10.94 -0.34
N ILE A 106 1.21 -10.22 -0.58
CA ILE A 106 0.57 -9.32 0.40
C ILE A 106 -0.64 -10.06 0.96
N GLU A 107 -0.66 -10.29 2.27
CA GLU A 107 -1.73 -11.01 2.95
C GLU A 107 -2.35 -10.16 4.05
N THR A 108 -3.66 -10.26 4.19
CA THR A 108 -4.44 -9.67 5.28
C THR A 108 -4.49 -10.66 6.45
N LEU A 109 -4.06 -10.26 7.65
CA LEU A 109 -4.04 -11.14 8.81
C LEU A 109 -5.26 -10.93 9.72
N CYS A 110 -6.30 -11.74 9.55
CA CYS A 110 -7.40 -11.96 10.51
C CYS A 110 -8.13 -10.69 11.03
N CYS A 111 -8.97 -10.85 12.07
CA CYS A 111 -10.08 -9.97 12.49
C CYS A 111 -9.77 -8.50 12.80
N LEU A 112 -8.50 -8.07 12.79
CA LEU A 112 -8.08 -6.68 12.99
C LEU A 112 -7.71 -5.96 11.66
N GLN A 113 -7.82 -6.66 10.52
CA GLN A 113 -7.46 -6.23 9.16
C GLN A 113 -6.05 -5.60 8.95
N PRO A 114 -4.98 -6.03 9.65
CA PRO A 114 -3.62 -5.61 9.29
C PRO A 114 -3.22 -6.15 7.91
N VAL A 115 -2.63 -5.29 7.09
CA VAL A 115 -1.96 -5.67 5.83
C VAL A 115 -0.51 -6.03 6.13
N LEU A 116 -0.13 -7.29 5.89
CA LEU A 116 1.25 -7.75 6.00
C LEU A 116 1.97 -7.56 4.66
N LEU A 117 3.05 -6.80 4.71
CA LEU A 117 4.01 -6.68 3.63
C LEU A 117 5.20 -7.63 3.87
N LYS A 118 5.34 -8.69 3.06
CA LYS A 118 6.45 -9.64 3.17
C LYS A 118 7.49 -9.37 2.09
N MET A 119 8.68 -8.95 2.51
CA MET A 119 9.81 -8.63 1.63
C MET A 119 10.87 -9.73 1.68
N GLY A 120 11.42 -10.13 0.52
CA GLY A 120 12.54 -11.06 0.40
C GLY A 120 13.77 -10.39 -0.21
N LEU A 121 14.97 -10.79 0.21
CA LEU A 121 16.24 -10.31 -0.37
C LEU A 121 16.37 -10.80 -1.84
N PRO A 122 16.93 -10.00 -2.77
CA PRO A 122 17.13 -10.43 -4.15
C PRO A 122 17.96 -11.73 -4.29
N ASP A 123 18.90 -11.99 -3.36
CA ASP A 123 19.87 -13.08 -3.45
C ASP A 123 19.47 -14.38 -2.70
N GLY A 124 18.19 -14.54 -2.32
CA GLY A 124 17.68 -15.80 -1.76
C GLY A 124 18.20 -16.16 -0.36
N GLY A 125 18.91 -15.25 0.31
CA GLY A 125 19.29 -15.39 1.72
C GLY A 125 18.05 -15.49 2.60
N SER A 126 17.80 -16.68 3.17
CA SER A 126 16.70 -16.92 4.10
C SER A 126 16.98 -16.24 5.43
N LEU A 127 16.24 -15.16 5.71
CA LEU A 127 16.01 -14.69 7.07
C LEU A 127 14.56 -15.01 7.43
N ASN A 128 14.35 -15.64 8.58
CA ASN A 128 13.02 -15.79 9.16
C ASN A 128 12.46 -14.39 9.44
N PRO A 129 11.43 -13.93 8.70
CA PRO A 129 10.89 -12.59 8.91
C PRO A 129 10.29 -12.55 10.31
N THR A 130 10.80 -11.63 11.14
CA THR A 130 10.24 -11.41 12.48
C THR A 130 9.02 -10.50 12.33
N LEU A 131 7.84 -11.11 12.25
CA LEU A 131 6.57 -10.40 12.26
C LEU A 131 6.25 -9.93 13.69
N LYS A 132 6.24 -8.61 13.91
CA LYS A 132 5.72 -8.00 15.13
C LYS A 132 4.46 -7.21 14.80
N ILE A 133 3.31 -7.71 15.25
CA ILE A 133 2.03 -7.02 15.20
C ILE A 133 1.87 -6.29 16.55
N THR A 134 1.57 -5.00 16.51
CA THR A 134 1.26 -4.20 17.70
C THR A 134 -0.15 -3.67 17.57
N ASP A 135 -0.96 -3.93 18.59
CA ASP A 135 -2.35 -3.49 18.69
C ASP A 135 -2.35 -2.11 19.33
N TRP A 136 -2.60 -1.07 18.53
CA TRP A 136 -2.65 0.31 19.03
C TRP A 136 -4.06 0.58 19.53
N LYS A 137 -4.27 0.32 20.83
CA LYS A 137 -5.48 0.73 21.56
C LYS A 137 -5.56 2.24 21.77
#